data_AF-A0A210QTL7-F1
#
_entry.id   AF-A0A210QTL7-F1
#
_cell.length_a   1.000
_cell.length_b   1.000
_cell.length_c   1.000
_cell.angle_alpha   90.00
_cell.angle_beta   90.00
_cell.angle_gamma   90.00
#
_symmetry.space_group_name_H-M   'P 1'
#
loop_
_entity.id
_entity.type
_entity.pdbx_description
1 polymer ?
#
loop_
_entity_poly.entity_id
_entity_poly.type
_entity_poly.pdbx_seq_one_letter_code
_entity_poly.pdbx_strand_id
1 'polypeptide(L)'
;MAAEAALVAQRLQEAQENNKIDLTSCGLMKFPNAIYIFLKHTPVQSCSFSNNQLKRIPPRFPMTFKTIQELNMSDNKLSEFPEEMSEMTDIQTLDISKNQFTCLPDVVYQYSKLHRLKLDHNHISDIDVERLIQMSSLQEVDLRGNPLSPEAKCRLQESSIKVLLDRPEEGDS
;
A
#
# COMPACT_ATOMS: atom_id res chain seq x y z
N MET A 1 -3.22 15.60 -19.58
CA MET A 1 -2.13 14.85 -20.26
C MET A 1 -0.77 15.55 -20.22
N ALA A 2 -0.56 16.74 -20.82
CA ALA A 2 0.77 17.37 -20.82
C ALA A 2 1.22 17.90 -19.44
N ALA A 3 0.30 18.52 -18.69
CA ALA A 3 0.61 19.07 -17.35
C ALA A 3 0.90 17.97 -16.31
N GLU A 4 0.19 16.85 -16.36
CA GLU A 4 0.38 15.70 -15.46
C GLU A 4 1.76 15.06 -15.70
N ALA A 5 2.14 14.86 -16.96
CA ALA A 5 3.42 14.26 -17.30
C ALA A 5 4.61 15.15 -16.90
N ALA A 6 4.47 16.47 -17.05
CA ALA A 6 5.49 17.43 -16.62
C ALA A 6 5.66 17.45 -15.10
N LEU A 7 4.54 17.46 -14.34
CA LEU A 7 4.56 17.41 -12.89
C LEU A 7 5.18 16.10 -12.38
N VAL A 8 4.81 14.96 -12.98
CA VAL A 8 5.38 13.65 -12.64
C VAL A 8 6.88 13.63 -12.92
N ALA A 9 7.33 14.13 -14.07
CA ALA A 9 8.74 14.18 -14.42
C ALA A 9 9.54 15.04 -13.42
N GLN A 10 9.01 16.20 -13.03
CA GLN A 10 9.64 17.06 -12.03
C GLN A 10 9.80 16.34 -10.69
N ARG A 11 8.74 15.72 -10.18
CA ARG A 11 8.80 15.01 -8.89
C ARG A 11 9.66 13.75 -8.94
N LEU A 12 9.74 13.07 -10.08
CA LEU A 12 10.67 11.96 -10.29
C LEU A 12 12.13 12.44 -10.26
N GLN A 13 12.42 13.63 -10.78
CA GLN A 13 13.76 14.22 -10.73
C GLN A 13 14.15 14.57 -9.28
N GLU A 14 13.24 15.20 -8.52
CA GLU A 14 13.44 15.47 -7.08
C GLU A 14 13.63 14.18 -6.27
N ALA A 15 12.98 13.09 -6.67
CA ALA A 15 13.09 11.79 -6.01
C ALA A 15 14.47 11.13 -6.17
N GLN A 16 15.20 11.43 -7.26
CA GLN A 16 16.55 10.90 -7.47
C GLN A 16 17.56 11.45 -6.45
N GLU A 17 17.31 12.64 -5.91
CA GLU A 17 18.18 13.27 -4.92
C GLU A 17 17.95 12.71 -3.51
N ASN A 18 16.71 12.32 -3.20
CA ASN A 18 16.29 11.98 -1.84
C ASN A 18 15.95 10.49 -1.63
N ASN A 19 16.04 9.65 -2.67
CA ASN A 19 15.63 8.23 -2.67
C ASN A 19 14.17 8.02 -2.20
N LYS A 20 13.34 9.05 -2.33
CA LYS A 20 11.92 9.05 -1.97
C LYS A 20 11.11 9.65 -3.10
N ILE A 21 10.13 8.92 -3.59
CA ILE A 21 9.23 9.39 -4.63
C ILE A 21 7.93 9.85 -3.99
N ASP A 22 7.51 11.06 -4.35
CA ASP A 22 6.19 11.54 -4.01
C ASP A 22 5.42 11.92 -5.29
N LEU A 23 4.46 11.09 -5.68
CA LEU A 23 3.53 11.33 -6.77
C LEU A 23 2.09 11.49 -6.26
N THR A 24 1.95 12.05 -5.06
CA THR A 24 0.66 12.31 -4.43
C THR A 24 -0.14 13.36 -5.19
N SER A 25 -1.43 13.13 -5.44
CA SER A 25 -2.33 14.10 -6.11
C SER A 25 -1.91 14.48 -7.54
N CYS A 26 -1.29 13.56 -8.28
CA CYS A 26 -0.87 13.79 -9.66
C CYS A 26 -1.97 13.48 -10.69
N GLY A 27 -3.17 13.07 -10.26
CA GLY A 27 -4.28 12.71 -11.15
C GLY A 27 -4.04 11.44 -11.97
N LEU A 28 -3.12 10.57 -11.52
CA LEU A 28 -2.71 9.39 -12.26
C LEU A 28 -3.84 8.37 -12.38
N MET A 29 -4.28 8.07 -13.61
CA MET A 29 -5.21 6.96 -13.86
C MET A 29 -4.49 5.62 -14.04
N LYS A 30 -3.21 5.67 -14.41
CA LYS A 30 -2.32 4.54 -14.61
C LYS A 30 -0.89 4.99 -14.31
N PHE A 31 -0.01 4.05 -14.04
CA PHE A 31 1.41 4.35 -13.90
C PHE A 31 2.01 4.78 -15.25
N PRO A 32 2.53 6.02 -15.38
CA PRO A 32 3.18 6.46 -16.61
C PRO A 32 4.49 5.73 -16.87
N ASN A 33 4.77 5.42 -18.13
CA ASN A 33 5.97 4.69 -18.54
C ASN A 33 7.28 5.36 -18.08
N ALA A 34 7.27 6.69 -17.96
CA ALA A 34 8.40 7.47 -17.47
C ALA A 34 8.90 6.94 -16.12
N ILE A 35 7.99 6.60 -15.19
CA ILE A 35 8.34 6.07 -13.86
C ILE A 35 9.28 4.86 -13.99
N TYR A 36 8.96 3.91 -14.87
CA TYR A 36 9.80 2.71 -15.05
C TYR A 36 11.18 3.03 -15.63
N ILE A 37 11.26 4.02 -16.51
CA ILE A 37 12.53 4.44 -17.14
C ILE A 37 13.40 5.16 -16.11
N PHE A 38 12.81 6.11 -15.37
CA PHE A 38 13.52 6.91 -14.38
C PHE A 38 14.01 6.09 -13.19
N LEU A 39 13.21 5.11 -12.74
CA LEU A 39 13.50 4.38 -11.51
C LEU A 39 14.25 3.08 -11.73
N LYS A 40 14.47 2.68 -12.97
CA LYS A 40 15.28 1.50 -13.32
C LYS A 40 16.67 1.51 -12.67
N HIS A 41 17.20 2.71 -12.41
CA HIS A 41 18.55 2.90 -11.87
C HIS A 41 18.58 3.67 -10.55
N THR A 42 17.42 3.96 -9.94
CA THR A 42 17.35 4.73 -8.70
C THR A 42 16.88 3.80 -7.57
N PRO A 43 17.73 3.55 -6.54
CA PRO A 43 17.34 2.74 -5.40
C PRO A 43 16.39 3.55 -4.50
N VAL A 44 15.09 3.39 -4.73
CA VAL A 44 14.07 4.11 -3.95
C VAL A 44 13.65 3.26 -2.77
N GLN A 45 13.62 3.90 -1.60
CA GLN A 45 13.21 3.25 -0.34
C GLN A 45 11.78 3.60 0.03
N SER A 46 11.28 4.79 -0.33
CA SER A 46 9.93 5.26 0.00
C SER A 46 9.23 5.80 -1.23
N CYS A 47 8.01 5.33 -1.52
CA CYS A 47 7.21 5.76 -2.65
C CYS A 47 5.79 6.08 -2.22
N SER A 48 5.31 7.28 -2.56
CA SER A 48 3.92 7.69 -2.43
C SER A 48 3.27 7.89 -3.79
N PHE A 49 2.14 7.23 -4.00
CA PHE A 49 1.23 7.37 -5.14
C PHE A 49 -0.18 7.73 -4.65
N SER A 50 -0.30 8.33 -3.47
CA SER A 50 -1.59 8.57 -2.83
C SER A 50 -2.43 9.64 -3.56
N ASN A 51 -3.74 9.65 -3.31
CA ASN A 51 -4.68 10.59 -3.92
C ASN A 51 -4.62 10.61 -5.45
N ASN A 52 -4.68 9.43 -6.07
CA ASN A 52 -4.69 9.26 -7.51
C ASN A 52 -5.94 8.45 -7.93
N GLN A 53 -6.04 8.10 -9.21
CA GLN A 53 -7.14 7.32 -9.76
C GLN A 53 -6.66 5.97 -10.30
N LEU A 54 -5.62 5.41 -9.69
CA LEU A 54 -5.04 4.14 -10.10
C LEU A 54 -6.04 3.02 -9.86
N LYS A 55 -6.39 2.29 -10.93
CA LYS A 55 -7.32 1.15 -10.86
C LYS A 55 -6.63 -0.17 -10.63
N ARG A 56 -5.44 -0.34 -11.20
CA ARG A 56 -4.65 -1.58 -11.15
C ARG A 56 -3.17 -1.26 -11.13
N ILE A 57 -2.40 -2.14 -10.50
CA ILE A 57 -0.95 -2.12 -10.54
C ILE A 57 -0.48 -3.05 -11.67
N PRO A 58 0.37 -2.59 -12.58
CA PRO A 58 0.90 -3.43 -13.64
C PRO A 58 1.94 -4.43 -13.10
N PRO A 59 2.06 -5.63 -13.69
CA PRO A 59 2.94 -6.70 -13.19
C PRO A 59 4.43 -6.33 -13.20
N ARG A 60 4.83 -5.36 -14.03
CA ARG A 60 6.21 -4.83 -14.07
C ARG A 60 6.54 -3.82 -12.97
N PHE A 61 5.55 -3.39 -12.18
CA PHE A 61 5.75 -2.49 -11.04
C PHE A 61 6.75 -3.07 -10.03
N PRO A 62 6.52 -4.24 -9.42
CA PRO A 62 7.45 -4.84 -8.45
C PRO A 62 8.85 -5.09 -9.04
N MET A 63 8.97 -5.33 -10.35
CA MET A 63 10.27 -5.48 -11.01
C MET A 63 11.14 -4.22 -10.97
N THR A 64 10.53 -3.04 -10.94
CA THR A 64 11.23 -1.75 -10.85
C THR A 64 11.45 -1.35 -9.39
N PHE A 65 10.53 -1.71 -8.50
CA PHE A 65 10.45 -1.24 -7.13
C PHE A 65 10.93 -2.27 -6.09
N LYS A 66 11.95 -3.06 -6.42
CA LYS A 66 12.40 -4.20 -5.59
C LYS A 66 12.94 -3.80 -4.22
N THR A 67 13.49 -2.59 -4.08
CA THR A 67 14.15 -2.12 -2.85
C THR A 67 13.26 -1.24 -1.98
N ILE A 68 11.98 -1.09 -2.32
CA ILE A 68 11.06 -0.24 -1.53
C ILE A 68 10.87 -0.85 -0.15
N GLN A 69 10.96 0.01 0.86
CA GLN A 69 10.62 -0.27 2.25
C GLN A 69 9.27 0.36 2.64
N GLU A 70 8.92 1.50 2.06
CA GLU A 70 7.68 2.22 2.36
C GLU A 70 6.89 2.47 1.07
N LEU A 71 5.68 1.93 1.00
CA LEU A 71 4.81 2.10 -0.16
C LEU A 71 3.46 2.66 0.28
N ASN A 72 3.14 3.85 -0.20
CA ASN A 72 1.85 4.47 -0.01
C ASN A 72 1.09 4.56 -1.34
N MET A 73 -0.06 3.91 -1.43
CA MET A 73 -1.02 4.02 -2.53
C MET A 73 -2.43 4.33 -2.01
N SER A 74 -2.53 5.06 -0.91
CA SER A 74 -3.82 5.43 -0.32
C SER A 74 -4.65 6.33 -1.25
N ASP A 75 -5.96 6.44 -1.00
CA ASP A 75 -6.86 7.30 -1.78
C ASP A 75 -6.75 7.01 -3.30
N ASN A 76 -6.94 5.75 -3.68
CA ASN A 76 -6.92 5.28 -5.07
C ASN A 76 -8.15 4.41 -5.37
N LYS A 77 -8.18 3.75 -6.53
CA LYS A 77 -9.28 2.87 -6.96
C LYS A 77 -8.78 1.44 -7.17
N LEU A 78 -7.78 1.01 -6.40
CA LEU A 78 -7.18 -0.32 -6.51
C LEU A 78 -8.15 -1.36 -5.92
N SER A 79 -8.36 -2.45 -6.64
CA SER A 79 -9.22 -3.57 -6.20
C SER A 79 -8.45 -4.87 -5.96
N GLU A 80 -7.27 -5.00 -6.56
CA GLU A 80 -6.46 -6.22 -6.52
C GLU A 80 -4.96 -5.89 -6.64
N PHE A 81 -4.13 -6.80 -6.14
CA PHE A 81 -2.70 -6.82 -6.41
C PHE A 81 -2.34 -7.95 -7.37
N PRO A 82 -1.40 -7.71 -8.31
CA PRO A 82 -0.88 -8.78 -9.16
C PRO A 82 0.05 -9.70 -8.35
N GLU A 83 0.16 -10.97 -8.74
CA GLU A 83 0.98 -11.98 -8.05
C GLU A 83 2.45 -11.57 -7.93
N GLU A 84 2.96 -10.83 -8.91
CA GLU A 84 4.32 -10.33 -8.94
C GLU A 84 4.63 -9.36 -7.78
N MET A 85 3.63 -8.79 -7.11
CA MET A 85 3.84 -7.95 -5.92
C MET A 85 4.55 -8.72 -4.79
N SER A 86 4.49 -10.05 -4.80
CA SER A 86 5.26 -10.93 -3.90
C SER A 86 6.78 -10.72 -4.00
N GLU A 87 7.31 -10.22 -5.12
CA GLU A 87 8.75 -9.96 -5.28
C GLU A 87 9.27 -8.82 -4.39
N MET A 88 8.39 -7.95 -3.85
CA MET A 88 8.78 -6.80 -3.03
C MET A 88 9.03 -7.20 -1.56
N THR A 89 10.04 -8.04 -1.33
CA THR A 89 10.29 -8.65 -0.01
C THR A 89 10.84 -7.69 1.05
N ASP A 90 11.29 -6.50 0.64
CA ASP A 90 11.85 -5.48 1.53
C ASP A 90 10.83 -4.49 2.10
N ILE A 91 9.54 -4.60 1.74
CA ILE A 91 8.49 -3.70 2.24
C ILE A 91 8.34 -3.85 3.75
N GLN A 92 8.44 -2.73 4.45
CA GLN A 92 8.23 -2.58 5.89
C GLN A 92 6.93 -1.87 6.22
N THR A 93 6.52 -0.90 5.40
CA THR A 93 5.25 -0.17 5.56
C THR A 93 4.49 -0.18 4.25
N LEU A 94 3.26 -0.67 4.27
CA LEU A 94 2.34 -0.66 3.13
C LEU A 94 1.06 0.08 3.52
N ASP A 95 0.73 1.14 2.79
CA ASP A 95 -0.51 1.88 2.95
C ASP A 95 -1.34 1.78 1.67
N ILE A 96 -2.47 1.09 1.75
CA ILE A 96 -3.49 1.00 0.70
C ILE A 96 -4.86 1.39 1.24
N SER A 97 -4.87 2.29 2.21
CA SER A 97 -6.11 2.87 2.75
C SER A 97 -6.95 3.56 1.67
N LYS A 98 -8.27 3.60 1.85
CA LYS A 98 -9.23 4.21 0.94
C LYS A 98 -9.07 3.75 -0.51
N ASN A 99 -9.06 2.43 -0.68
CA ASN A 99 -9.11 1.78 -1.97
C ASN A 99 -10.40 0.94 -2.07
N GLN A 100 -10.47 0.01 -3.02
CA GLN A 100 -11.64 -0.82 -3.29
C GLN A 100 -11.33 -2.31 -3.09
N PHE A 101 -10.40 -2.64 -2.19
CA PHE A 101 -10.07 -4.04 -1.89
C PHE A 101 -11.24 -4.72 -1.20
N THR A 102 -11.67 -5.87 -1.71
CA THR A 102 -12.76 -6.68 -1.13
C THR A 102 -12.24 -7.79 -0.20
N CYS A 103 -11.00 -8.22 -0.42
CA CYS A 103 -10.26 -9.17 0.40
C CYS A 103 -8.79 -8.74 0.45
N LEU A 104 -8.05 -9.20 1.47
CA LEU A 104 -6.61 -9.02 1.49
C LEU A 104 -5.94 -10.01 0.52
N PRO A 105 -5.14 -9.57 -0.46
CA PRO A 105 -4.54 -10.47 -1.43
C PRO A 105 -3.39 -11.27 -0.80
N ASP A 106 -3.21 -12.52 -1.25
CA ASP A 106 -2.25 -13.47 -0.67
C ASP A 106 -0.81 -12.97 -0.66
N VAL A 107 -0.46 -12.08 -1.60
CA VAL A 107 0.85 -11.46 -1.71
C VAL A 107 1.24 -10.69 -0.45
N VAL A 108 0.28 -10.15 0.31
CA VAL A 108 0.56 -9.39 1.53
C VAL A 108 1.11 -10.28 2.63
N TYR A 109 0.64 -11.53 2.72
CA TYR A 109 1.14 -12.51 3.70
C TYR A 109 2.57 -12.96 3.42
N GLN A 110 3.08 -12.74 2.20
CA GLN A 110 4.44 -13.12 1.82
C GLN A 110 5.49 -12.07 2.22
N TYR A 111 5.07 -10.87 2.64
CA TYR A 111 5.98 -9.82 3.08
C TYR A 111 6.54 -10.11 4.47
N SER A 112 7.66 -10.82 4.50
CA SER A 112 8.33 -11.23 5.74
C SER A 112 8.88 -10.06 6.57
N LYS A 113 9.10 -8.89 5.96
CA LYS A 113 9.60 -7.68 6.64
C LYS A 113 8.52 -6.63 6.89
N LEU A 114 7.24 -6.92 6.65
CA LEU A 114 6.18 -5.95 6.83
C LEU A 114 5.91 -5.72 8.32
N HIS A 115 6.06 -4.48 8.76
CA HIS A 115 5.81 -4.06 10.14
C HIS A 115 4.49 -3.32 10.29
N ARG A 116 4.10 -2.54 9.28
CA ARG A 116 2.88 -1.73 9.30
C ARG A 116 2.07 -1.93 8.03
N LEU A 117 0.80 -2.27 8.19
CA LEU A 117 -0.14 -2.47 7.09
C LEU A 117 -1.37 -1.61 7.32
N LYS A 118 -1.65 -0.68 6.41
CA LYS A 118 -2.86 0.15 6.46
C LYS A 118 -3.80 -0.21 5.33
N LEU A 119 -5.02 -0.59 5.71
CA LEU A 119 -6.09 -1.06 4.86
C LEU A 119 -7.40 -0.33 5.19
N ASP A 120 -7.38 0.74 5.96
CA ASP A 120 -8.60 1.42 6.39
C ASP A 120 -9.44 1.93 5.22
N HIS A 121 -10.75 2.05 5.42
CA HIS A 121 -11.71 2.50 4.43
C HIS A 121 -11.64 1.73 3.10
N ASN A 122 -11.51 0.41 3.17
CA ASN A 122 -11.69 -0.49 2.03
C ASN A 122 -13.02 -1.26 2.16
N HIS A 123 -13.27 -2.22 1.27
CA HIS A 123 -14.44 -3.09 1.29
C HIS A 123 -14.09 -4.51 1.75
N ILE A 124 -13.07 -4.64 2.60
CA ILE A 124 -12.54 -5.95 3.03
C ILE A 124 -13.56 -6.63 3.95
N SER A 125 -14.21 -7.67 3.45
CA SER A 125 -15.17 -8.46 4.23
C SER A 125 -14.52 -9.68 4.88
N ASP A 126 -13.49 -10.22 4.24
CA ASP A 126 -12.84 -11.46 4.66
C ASP A 126 -11.31 -11.32 4.60
N ILE A 127 -10.65 -11.89 5.61
CA ILE A 127 -9.20 -11.95 5.73
C ILE A 127 -8.81 -13.26 6.41
N ASP A 128 -7.68 -13.81 5.98
CA ASP A 128 -7.06 -14.94 6.68
C ASP A 128 -6.31 -14.42 7.92
N VAL A 129 -7.00 -14.46 9.06
CA VAL A 129 -6.46 -14.04 10.35
C VAL A 129 -5.29 -14.93 10.79
N GLU A 130 -5.32 -16.22 10.46
CA GLU A 130 -4.26 -17.15 10.86
C GLU A 130 -2.94 -16.81 10.18
N ARG A 131 -2.99 -16.57 8.86
CA ARG A 131 -1.81 -16.11 8.12
C ARG A 131 -1.33 -14.75 8.58
N LEU A 132 -2.24 -13.83 8.86
CA LEU A 132 -1.88 -12.49 9.33
C LEU A 132 -1.14 -12.56 10.68
N ILE A 133 -1.62 -13.39 11.62
CA ILE A 133 -1.00 -13.59 12.93
C ILE A 133 0.34 -14.33 12.83
N GLN A 134 0.51 -15.20 11.82
CA GLN A 134 1.78 -15.87 11.55
C GLN A 134 2.90 -14.91 11.09
N MET A 135 2.56 -13.70 10.61
CA MET A 135 3.55 -12.71 10.20
C MET A 135 4.30 -12.18 11.43
N SER A 136 5.45 -12.77 11.73
CA SER A 136 6.21 -12.48 12.97
C SER A 136 6.74 -11.05 13.04
N SER A 137 6.86 -10.36 11.90
CA SER A 137 7.34 -8.97 11.83
C SER A 137 6.22 -7.93 11.87
N LEU A 138 4.96 -8.34 11.71
CA LEU A 138 3.84 -7.42 11.63
C LEU A 138 3.49 -6.89 13.02
N GLN A 139 3.58 -5.57 13.18
CA GLN A 139 3.38 -4.90 14.46
C GLN A 139 2.05 -4.15 14.51
N GLU A 140 1.64 -3.54 13.39
CA GLU A 140 0.42 -2.73 13.33
C GLU A 140 -0.36 -3.01 12.05
N VAL A 141 -1.67 -3.18 12.20
CA VAL A 141 -2.61 -3.38 11.10
C VAL A 141 -3.80 -2.46 11.29
N ASP A 142 -4.07 -1.62 10.30
CA ASP A 142 -5.23 -0.73 10.30
C ASP A 142 -6.30 -1.25 9.35
N LEU A 143 -7.44 -1.66 9.90
CA LEU A 143 -8.59 -2.22 9.18
C LEU A 143 -9.86 -1.41 9.43
N ARG A 144 -9.75 -0.20 9.99
CA ARG A 144 -10.90 0.66 10.29
C ARG A 144 -11.76 0.91 9.05
N GLY A 145 -13.07 0.99 9.22
CA GLY A 145 -13.98 1.26 8.09
C GLY A 145 -14.07 0.15 7.04
N ASN A 146 -13.64 -1.07 7.36
CA ASN A 146 -13.89 -2.26 6.54
C ASN A 146 -15.08 -3.07 7.07
N PRO A 147 -15.90 -3.67 6.19
CA PRO A 147 -17.02 -4.53 6.56
C PRO A 147 -16.57 -5.94 7.00
N LEU A 148 -15.54 -6.04 7.85
CA LEU A 148 -15.01 -7.30 8.36
C LEU A 148 -16.05 -8.04 9.21
N SER A 149 -16.09 -9.36 9.04
CA SER A 149 -16.87 -10.25 9.88
C SER A 149 -16.50 -10.10 11.37
N PRO A 150 -17.47 -10.13 12.29
CA PRO A 150 -17.20 -9.97 13.73
C PRO A 150 -16.28 -11.06 14.28
N GLU A 151 -16.33 -12.26 13.71
CA GLU A 151 -15.40 -13.36 14.04
C GLU A 151 -13.95 -13.01 13.72
N ALA A 152 -13.68 -12.45 12.53
CA ALA A 152 -12.35 -12.01 12.14
C ALA A 152 -11.86 -10.88 13.05
N LYS A 153 -12.72 -9.90 13.35
CA LYS A 153 -12.44 -8.81 14.30
C LYS A 153 -12.04 -9.34 15.67
N CYS A 154 -12.81 -10.28 16.23
CA CYS A 154 -12.55 -10.87 17.54
C CYS A 154 -11.19 -11.58 17.56
N ARG A 155 -10.92 -12.43 16.56
CA ARG A 155 -9.64 -13.16 16.46
C ARG A 155 -8.43 -12.23 16.29
N LEU A 156 -8.60 -11.13 15.55
CA LEU A 156 -7.55 -10.12 15.40
C LEU A 156 -7.27 -9.38 16.70
N GLN A 157 -8.30 -9.09 17.50
CA GLN A 157 -8.15 -8.46 18.82
C GLN A 157 -7.44 -9.38 19.83
N GLU A 158 -7.60 -10.69 19.69
CA GLU A 158 -6.88 -11.68 20.50
C GLU A 158 -5.40 -11.86 20.10
N SER A 159 -5.00 -11.30 18.96
CA SER A 159 -3.62 -11.38 18.50
C SER A 159 -2.67 -10.43 19.26
N SER A 160 -1.37 -10.72 19.22
CA SER A 160 -0.34 -9.82 19.78
C SER A 160 -0.04 -8.61 18.88
N ILE A 161 -0.68 -8.51 17.72
CA ILE A 161 -0.47 -7.44 16.74
C ILE A 161 -1.41 -6.28 17.09
N LYS A 162 -0.94 -5.04 16.93
CA LYS A 162 -1.78 -3.86 17.14
C LYS A 162 -2.77 -3.70 15.98
N VAL A 163 -3.99 -4.20 16.15
CA VAL A 163 -5.04 -4.10 15.13
C VAL A 163 -5.99 -2.96 15.44
N LEU A 164 -6.12 -2.00 14.52
CA LEU A 164 -7.09 -0.91 14.59
C LEU A 164 -8.35 -1.31 13.82
N LEU A 165 -9.45 -1.54 14.55
CA LEU A 165 -10.73 -1.96 13.96
C LEU A 165 -11.79 -0.86 14.02
N ASP A 166 -11.73 -0.02 15.05
CA ASP A 166 -12.64 1.11 15.25
C ASP A 166 -11.90 2.43 15.10
N ARG A 167 -12.63 3.47 14.67
CA ARG A 167 -12.12 4.83 14.70
C ARG A 167 -11.70 5.11 16.15
N PRO A 168 -10.46 5.56 16.44
CA PRO A 168 -10.22 6.18 17.74
C PRO A 168 -11.28 7.27 17.81
N GLU A 169 -12.13 7.19 18.82
CA GLU A 169 -13.03 8.29 19.14
C GLU A 169 -12.11 9.51 19.26
N GLU A 170 -12.14 10.38 18.25
CA GLU A 170 -11.62 11.72 18.44
C GLU A 170 -12.49 12.27 19.54
N GLY A 171 -11.91 12.37 20.74
CA GLY A 171 -12.47 13.11 21.84
C GLY A 171 -12.64 14.53 21.36
N ASP A 172 -13.83 14.83 20.86
CA ASP A 172 -14.36 16.18 20.74
C ASP A 172 -14.60 16.65 22.18
N SER A 173 -13.63 17.37 22.75
CA SER A 173 -13.78 18.18 23.97
C SER A 173 -12.69 19.24 24.06
#